data_AF-A0AAJ6CIX7-F1
#
_entry.id   AF-A0AAJ6CIX7-F1
#
_cell.length_a   1.000
_cell.length_b   1.000
_cell.length_c   1.000
_cell.angle_alpha   90.00
_cell.angle_beta   90.00
_cell.angle_gamma   90.00
#
_symmetry.space_group_name_H-M   'P 1'
#
loop_
_entity.id
_entity.type
_entity.pdbx_description
1 polymer ?
#
loop_
_entity_poly.entity_id
_entity_poly.type
_entity_poly.pdbx_seq_one_letter_code
_entity_poly.pdbx_strand_id
1 'polypeptide(L)'
;MRDNLLVLDNKHGQVKAQVEGCERSGSQGLGLALAKQLVSQGAHVTICSRSLAKLELACKELEKERINETQKIALVSADVSSFAGAQRAIEQCSVTPDIVFCCAGGAKPGLFIEQTEADFEAAVKTDYLTALSTAHVSQNDLT
;
A
#
# COMPACT_ATOMS: atom_id res chain seq x y z
N MET A 1 9.88 2.36 -10.36
CA MET A 1 10.04 2.67 -8.92
C MET A 1 8.65 2.93 -8.34
N ARG A 2 8.07 1.90 -7.70
CA ARG A 2 6.63 1.70 -7.52
C ARG A 2 6.37 1.24 -6.07
N ASP A 3 5.99 2.18 -5.20
CA ASP A 3 5.83 1.88 -3.77
C ASP A 3 4.52 2.48 -3.30
N ASN A 4 3.51 1.64 -3.07
CA ASN A 4 2.35 1.97 -2.26
C ASN A 4 1.87 0.69 -1.58
N LEU A 5 2.25 0.49 -0.31
CA LEU A 5 1.55 -0.45 0.57
C LEU A 5 0.27 0.23 1.04
N LEU A 6 -0.85 -0.50 1.01
CA LEU A 6 -2.14 0.01 1.46
C LEU A 6 -2.60 -0.81 2.67
N VAL A 7 -2.78 -0.16 3.79
CA VAL A 7 -3.21 -0.77 5.06
C VAL A 7 -4.54 -0.11 5.44
N LEU A 8 -5.57 -0.93 5.69
CA LEU A 8 -6.94 -0.46 5.83
C LEU A 8 -7.56 -0.95 7.11
N ASP A 9 -8.35 -0.07 7.71
CA ASP A 9 -9.29 -0.40 8.76
C ASP A 9 -10.71 -0.04 8.28
N ASN A 10 -11.62 -0.99 8.42
CA ASN A 10 -13.02 -0.83 8.03
C ASN A 10 -13.85 -0.64 9.30
N LYS A 11 -14.35 0.59 9.48
CA LYS A 11 -15.27 0.90 10.57
C LYS A 11 -16.46 -0.09 10.56
N HIS A 12 -16.41 -1.07 11.47
CA HIS A 12 -17.49 -1.99 11.81
C HIS A 12 -17.90 -3.00 10.71
N GLY A 13 -16.98 -3.44 9.85
CA GLY A 13 -17.25 -4.55 8.92
C GLY A 13 -18.29 -4.23 7.84
N GLN A 14 -18.60 -2.95 7.58
CA GLN A 14 -19.62 -2.54 6.61
C GLN A 14 -19.06 -2.23 5.22
N VAL A 15 -17.78 -1.84 5.10
CA VAL A 15 -17.13 -1.64 3.80
C VAL A 15 -16.65 -2.99 3.23
N LYS A 16 -17.49 -3.62 2.39
CA LYS A 16 -17.04 -4.72 1.53
C LYS A 16 -16.20 -4.13 0.41
N ALA A 17 -14.89 -4.27 0.49
CA ALA A 17 -14.00 -3.93 -0.61
C ALA A 17 -14.20 -4.92 -1.77
N GLN A 18 -15.21 -4.68 -2.62
CA GLN A 18 -15.25 -5.28 -3.95
C GLN A 18 -14.36 -4.44 -4.86
N VAL A 19 -13.14 -4.93 -5.09
CA VAL A 19 -12.27 -4.38 -6.12
C VAL A 19 -12.76 -4.94 -7.46
N GLU A 20 -13.74 -4.27 -8.07
CA GLU A 20 -14.03 -4.50 -9.49
C GLU A 20 -12.82 -4.01 -10.30
N GLY A 21 -12.29 -4.89 -11.15
CA GLY A 21 -10.96 -4.77 -11.74
C GLY A 21 -10.66 -3.38 -12.31
N CYS A 22 -9.65 -2.71 -11.76
CA CYS A 22 -9.12 -1.48 -12.34
C CYS A 22 -8.20 -1.83 -13.51
N GLU A 23 -8.73 -1.82 -14.74
CA GLU A 23 -8.03 -2.14 -16.01
C GLU A 23 -6.98 -1.09 -16.44
N ARG A 24 -6.51 -0.19 -15.55
CA ARG A 24 -5.35 0.66 -15.85
C ARG A 24 -4.05 -0.06 -15.56
N SER A 25 -3.70 -1.00 -16.43
CA SER A 25 -2.34 -1.53 -16.55
C SER A 25 -1.41 -0.44 -17.10
N GLY A 26 -0.95 0.44 -16.21
CA GLY A 26 -0.13 1.60 -16.53
C GLY A 26 0.82 2.00 -15.41
N SER A 27 1.36 1.05 -14.65
CA SER A 27 2.50 1.19 -13.73
C SER A 27 2.45 2.24 -12.59
N GLN A 28 1.38 3.01 -12.45
CA GLN A 28 1.15 3.94 -11.33
C GLN A 28 -0.31 3.88 -10.89
N GLY A 29 -0.58 3.41 -9.66
CA GLY A 29 -1.82 3.81 -8.99
C GLY A 29 -2.88 2.74 -8.72
N LEU A 30 -2.58 1.43 -8.73
CA LEU A 30 -3.55 0.46 -8.19
C LEU A 30 -3.81 0.72 -6.71
N GLY A 31 -2.75 0.84 -5.90
CA GLY A 31 -2.89 1.15 -4.46
C GLY A 31 -3.59 2.49 -4.20
N LEU A 32 -3.32 3.52 -5.02
CA LEU A 32 -3.98 4.82 -4.89
C LEU A 32 -5.44 4.78 -5.36
N ALA A 33 -5.74 4.15 -6.49
CA ALA A 33 -7.11 4.03 -6.99
C ALA A 33 -7.97 3.23 -6.01
N LEU A 34 -7.42 2.13 -5.47
CA LEU A 34 -8.06 1.35 -4.41
C LEU A 34 -8.30 2.21 -3.16
N ALA A 35 -7.27 2.93 -2.70
CA ALA A 35 -7.40 3.84 -1.56
C ALA A 35 -8.50 4.90 -1.80
N LYS A 36 -8.57 5.50 -2.98
CA LYS A 36 -9.62 6.46 -3.35
C LYS A 36 -11.02 5.86 -3.24
N GLN A 37 -11.23 4.65 -3.77
CA GLN A 37 -12.53 3.97 -3.68
C GLN A 37 -12.92 3.63 -2.24
N LEU A 38 -11.95 3.29 -1.40
CA LEU A 38 -12.21 2.94 0.00
C LEU A 38 -12.49 4.18 0.84
N VAL A 39 -11.76 5.28 0.61
CA VAL A 39 -12.05 6.57 1.23
C VAL A 39 -13.44 7.06 0.81
N SER A 40 -13.83 6.92 -0.46
CA SER A 40 -15.18 7.29 -0.91
C SER A 40 -16.29 6.42 -0.30
N GLN A 41 -15.94 5.27 0.27
CA GLN A 41 -16.86 4.38 1.00
C GLN A 41 -16.83 4.61 2.53
N GLY A 42 -16.06 5.57 3.03
CA GLY A 42 -16.01 5.88 4.46
C GLY A 42 -14.93 5.15 5.25
N ALA A 43 -14.05 4.39 4.60
CA ALA A 43 -13.00 3.63 5.29
C ALA A 43 -11.90 4.53 5.88
N HIS A 44 -11.18 4.00 6.88
CA HIS A 44 -9.92 4.55 7.36
C HIS A 44 -8.78 3.95 6.52
N VAL A 45 -7.88 4.81 6.06
CA VAL A 45 -6.87 4.41 5.08
C VAL A 45 -5.50 4.88 5.51
N THR A 46 -4.55 3.96 5.58
CA THR A 46 -3.13 4.26 5.70
C THR A 46 -2.42 3.87 4.42
N ILE A 47 -1.74 4.82 3.78
CA ILE A 47 -0.89 4.56 2.63
C ILE A 47 0.59 4.68 3.01
N CYS A 48 1.41 3.78 2.50
CA CYS A 48 2.84 3.75 2.78
C CYS A 48 3.69 3.70 1.52
N SER A 49 4.73 4.53 1.46
CA SER A 49 5.65 4.63 0.33
C SER A 49 7.04 5.04 0.82
N ARG A 50 8.08 4.86 0.01
CA ARG A 50 9.42 5.41 0.31
C ARG A 50 9.53 6.91 0.03
N SER A 51 8.63 7.45 -0.80
CA SER A 51 8.70 8.83 -1.29
C SER A 51 7.64 9.69 -0.63
N LEU A 52 8.07 10.57 0.26
CA LEU A 52 7.18 11.53 0.94
C LEU A 52 6.45 12.43 -0.08
N ALA A 53 7.14 12.91 -1.10
CA ALA A 53 6.52 13.73 -2.15
C ALA A 53 5.36 13.02 -2.87
N LYS A 54 5.46 11.70 -3.09
CA LYS A 54 4.36 10.92 -3.67
C LYS A 54 3.21 10.73 -2.68
N LEU A 55 3.51 10.52 -1.41
CA LEU A 55 2.50 10.41 -0.35
C LEU A 55 1.71 11.69 -0.18
N GLU A 56 2.36 12.86 -0.23
CA GLU A 56 1.70 14.16 -0.13
C GLU A 56 0.74 14.41 -1.30
N LEU A 57 1.14 14.05 -2.53
CA LEU A 57 0.28 14.13 -3.71
C LEU A 57 -0.90 13.15 -3.60
N ALA A 58 -0.64 11.92 -3.17
CA ALA A 58 -1.68 10.92 -2.94
C ALA A 58 -2.67 11.36 -1.86
N CYS A 59 -2.20 11.98 -0.78
CA CYS A 59 -3.03 12.52 0.29
C CYS A 59 -4.01 13.57 -0.25
N LYS A 60 -3.53 14.54 -1.04
CA LYS A 60 -4.39 15.54 -1.67
C LYS A 60 -5.47 14.92 -2.56
N GLU A 61 -5.17 13.81 -3.21
CA GLU A 61 -6.15 13.07 -4.01
C GLU A 61 -7.15 12.29 -3.15
N LEU A 62 -6.72 11.71 -2.03
CA LEU A 62 -7.59 10.98 -1.10
C LEU A 62 -8.52 11.92 -0.33
N GLU A 63 -8.04 13.08 0.09
CA GLU A 63 -8.84 14.09 0.78
C GLU A 63 -10.04 14.57 -0.05
N LYS A 64 -9.92 14.59 -1.39
CA LYS A 64 -11.03 14.92 -2.29
C LYS A 64 -12.15 13.89 -2.27
N GLU A 65 -11.83 12.65 -1.91
CA GLU A 65 -12.78 11.54 -1.85
C GLU A 65 -13.34 11.33 -0.43
N ARG A 66 -12.86 12.09 0.57
CA ARG A 66 -13.30 11.97 1.96
C ARG A 66 -14.77 12.38 2.08
N ILE A 67 -15.57 11.52 2.72
CA ILE A 67 -17.00 11.73 2.94
C ILE A 67 -17.35 12.08 4.39
N ASN A 68 -16.45 11.83 5.35
CA ASN A 68 -16.67 12.10 6.77
C ASN A 68 -15.37 12.56 7.46
N GLU A 69 -15.46 13.61 8.30
CA GLU A 69 -14.32 14.16 9.06
C GLU A 69 -13.71 13.17 10.06
N THR A 70 -14.47 12.16 10.49
CA THR A 70 -13.97 11.07 11.34
C THR A 70 -13.09 10.08 10.59
N GLN A 71 -13.02 10.15 9.25
CA GLN A 71 -12.14 9.30 8.46
C GLN A 71 -10.68 9.68 8.67
N LYS A 72 -9.92 8.73 9.23
CA LYS A 72 -8.47 8.85 9.35
C LYS A 72 -7.81 8.46 8.03
N ILE A 73 -7.04 9.39 7.46
CA ILE A 73 -6.16 9.16 6.32
C ILE A 73 -4.74 9.39 6.82
N ALA A 74 -3.93 8.33 6.88
CA ALA A 74 -2.57 8.38 7.38
C ALA A 74 -1.56 8.09 6.27
N LEU A 75 -0.39 8.73 6.39
CA LEU A 75 0.71 8.61 5.44
C LEU A 75 1.94 8.12 6.18
N VAL A 76 2.54 7.03 5.71
CA VAL A 76 3.73 6.46 6.33
C VAL A 76 4.87 6.37 5.33
N SER A 77 5.97 7.06 5.63
CA SER A 77 7.18 6.97 4.83
C SER A 77 8.06 5.82 5.32
N ALA A 78 8.00 4.65 4.66
CA ALA A 78 8.79 3.47 5.04
C ALA A 78 9.13 2.56 3.86
N ASP A 79 10.21 1.79 4.00
CA ASP A 79 10.58 0.71 3.08
C ASP A 79 10.08 -0.63 3.61
N VAL A 80 8.95 -1.07 3.07
CA VAL A 80 8.24 -2.28 3.46
C VAL A 80 8.86 -3.57 2.90
N SER A 81 9.94 -3.48 2.11
CA SER A 81 10.75 -4.65 1.72
C SER A 81 11.59 -5.24 2.86
N SER A 82 11.43 -4.70 4.08
CA SER A 82 12.10 -5.15 5.29
C SER A 82 11.09 -5.30 6.43
N PHE A 83 11.31 -6.26 7.34
CA PHE A 83 10.47 -6.43 8.53
C PHE A 83 10.38 -5.15 9.37
N ALA A 84 11.51 -4.48 9.62
CA ALA A 84 11.52 -3.25 10.41
C ALA A 84 10.74 -2.10 9.75
N GLY A 85 10.77 -2.00 8.41
CA GLY A 85 9.99 -0.99 7.70
C GLY A 85 8.50 -1.33 7.65
N ALA A 86 8.15 -2.60 7.49
CA ALA A 86 6.78 -3.08 7.59
C ALA A 86 6.20 -2.86 9.00
N GLN A 87 6.96 -3.16 10.05
CA GLN A 87 6.57 -2.90 11.43
C GLN A 87 6.28 -1.43 11.69
N ARG A 88 7.19 -0.53 11.27
CA ARG A 88 6.92 0.92 11.36
C ARG A 88 5.66 1.34 10.60
N ALA A 89 5.38 0.71 9.45
CA ALA A 89 4.17 1.01 8.69
C ALA A 89 2.88 0.61 9.42
N ILE A 90 2.88 -0.55 10.09
CA ILE A 90 1.75 -1.03 10.88
C ILE A 90 1.59 -0.21 12.17
N GLU A 91 2.66 0.03 12.92
CA GLU A 91 2.64 0.80 14.17
C GLU A 91 2.17 2.26 13.99
N GLN A 92 2.41 2.84 12.82
CA GLN A 92 1.98 4.21 12.49
C GLN A 92 0.56 4.29 11.92
N CYS A 93 -0.13 3.16 11.77
CA CYS A 93 -1.55 3.17 11.42
C CYS A 93 -2.34 3.82 12.57
N SER A 94 -3.26 4.73 12.22
CA SER A 94 -4.04 5.47 13.23
C SER A 94 -5.09 4.62 13.96
N VAL A 95 -5.24 3.38 13.52
CA VAL A 95 -6.21 2.35 13.90
C VAL A 95 -5.62 1.00 13.49
N THR A 96 -5.99 -0.05 14.22
CA THR A 96 -5.59 -1.42 13.90
C THR A 96 -6.24 -1.85 12.58
N PRO A 97 -5.48 -2.31 11.58
CA PRO A 97 -6.04 -2.62 10.26
C PRO A 97 -6.72 -3.99 10.21
N ASP A 98 -7.93 -4.04 9.67
CA ASP A 98 -8.61 -5.30 9.34
C ASP A 98 -8.05 -5.96 8.08
N ILE A 99 -7.58 -5.16 7.12
CA ILE A 99 -7.18 -5.63 5.79
C ILE A 99 -5.87 -4.98 5.39
N VAL A 100 -4.93 -5.79 4.91
CA VAL A 100 -3.65 -5.33 4.39
C VAL A 100 -3.49 -5.74 2.93
N PHE A 101 -3.27 -4.74 2.07
CA PHE A 101 -3.08 -4.90 0.65
C PHE A 101 -1.61 -4.70 0.26
N CYS A 102 -0.96 -5.80 -0.12
CA CYS A 102 0.44 -5.80 -0.57
C CYS A 102 0.55 -5.30 -2.03
N CYS A 103 0.30 -4.00 -2.24
CA CYS A 103 0.26 -3.38 -3.57
C CYS A 103 1.60 -2.78 -4.03
N ALA A 104 2.62 -2.79 -3.17
CA ALA A 104 3.96 -2.33 -3.51
C ALA A 104 4.70 -3.40 -4.32
N GLY A 105 5.31 -2.99 -5.43
CA GLY A 105 5.92 -3.91 -6.37
C GLY A 105 6.23 -3.22 -7.70
N GLY A 106 7.27 -3.66 -8.41
CA GLY A 106 7.57 -3.15 -9.73
C GLY A 106 8.52 -3.99 -10.56
N ALA A 107 8.36 -3.86 -11.88
CA ALA A 107 9.14 -4.56 -12.87
C ALA A 107 10.08 -3.61 -13.62
N LYS A 108 11.30 -4.10 -13.89
CA LYS A 108 12.21 -3.54 -14.89
C LYS A 108 11.84 -4.18 -16.24
N PRO A 109 11.35 -3.42 -17.24
CA PRO A 109 11.04 -3.97 -18.55
C PRO A 109 12.33 -4.33 -19.30
N GLY A 110 12.29 -5.42 -20.07
CA GLY A 110 13.39 -5.89 -20.90
C GLY A 110 13.25 -7.37 -21.22
N LEU A 111 14.11 -7.90 -22.09
CA LEU A 111 14.17 -9.35 -22.31
C LEU A 111 14.80 -10.04 -21.10
N PHE A 112 14.36 -11.26 -20.81
CA PHE A 112 14.88 -12.06 -19.70
C PHE A 112 16.41 -12.22 -19.78
N ILE A 113 16.94 -12.45 -20.99
CA ILE A 113 18.37 -12.66 -21.23
C ILE A 113 19.23 -11.39 -21.08
N GLU A 114 18.59 -10.22 -21.06
CA GLU A 114 19.26 -8.92 -20.89
C GLU A 114 19.29 -8.48 -19.41
N GLN A 115 18.58 -9.20 -18.53
CA GLN A 115 18.58 -8.89 -17.11
C GLN A 115 19.84 -9.42 -16.44
N THR A 116 20.34 -8.66 -15.47
CA THR A 116 21.47 -9.05 -14.62
C THR A 116 20.98 -9.74 -13.35
N GLU A 117 21.87 -10.44 -12.64
CA GLU A 117 21.57 -10.99 -11.31
C GLU A 117 21.04 -9.92 -10.35
N ALA A 118 21.67 -8.74 -10.35
CA ALA A 118 21.24 -7.59 -9.55
C ALA A 118 19.81 -7.12 -9.88
N ASP A 119 19.37 -7.25 -11.14
CA ASP A 119 17.99 -6.92 -11.52
C ASP A 119 16.99 -7.90 -10.92
N PHE A 120 17.33 -9.20 -10.89
CA PHE A 120 16.50 -10.22 -10.26
C PHE A 120 16.45 -10.08 -8.75
N GLU A 121 17.58 -9.81 -8.10
CA GLU A 121 17.63 -9.53 -6.65
C GLU A 121 16.77 -8.32 -6.28
N ALA A 122 16.86 -7.24 -7.08
CA ALA A 122 16.04 -6.06 -6.88
C ALA A 122 14.54 -6.35 -7.06
N ALA A 123 14.17 -7.20 -8.02
CA ALA A 123 12.78 -7.62 -8.22
C ALA A 123 12.27 -8.47 -7.03
N VAL A 124 13.04 -9.48 -6.59
CA VAL A 124 12.69 -10.30 -5.41
C VAL A 124 12.54 -9.42 -4.18
N LYS A 125 13.45 -8.47 -3.97
CA LYS A 125 13.34 -7.53 -2.85
C LYS A 125 12.09 -6.65 -2.94
N THR A 126 11.79 -6.12 -4.11
CA THR A 126 10.68 -5.17 -4.28
C THR A 126 9.33 -5.85 -4.25
N ASP A 127 9.18 -7.02 -4.88
CA ASP A 127 7.90 -7.69 -5.08
C ASP A 127 7.62 -8.74 -4.00
N TYR A 128 8.59 -9.65 -3.77
CA TYR A 128 8.41 -10.76 -2.85
C TYR A 128 8.62 -10.36 -1.40
N LEU A 129 9.75 -9.72 -1.06
CA LEU A 129 10.05 -9.37 0.33
C LEU A 129 9.07 -8.33 0.89
N THR A 130 8.54 -7.44 0.06
CA THR A 130 7.51 -6.50 0.48
C THR A 130 6.24 -7.20 0.91
N ALA A 131 5.73 -8.14 0.11
CA ALA A 131 4.54 -8.92 0.45
C ALA A 131 4.79 -9.79 1.69
N LEU A 132 5.94 -10.48 1.73
CA LEU A 132 6.34 -11.31 2.87
C LEU A 132 6.41 -10.52 4.17
N SER A 133 7.20 -9.43 4.19
CA SER A 133 7.46 -8.65 5.40
C SER A 133 6.18 -8.06 5.95
N THR A 134 5.35 -7.51 5.05
CA THR A 134 4.08 -6.90 5.43
C THR A 134 3.10 -7.93 5.98
N ALA A 135 2.88 -9.03 5.26
CA ALA A 135 1.93 -10.06 5.70
C ALA A 135 2.35 -10.66 7.04
N HIS A 136 3.63 -10.99 7.20
CA HIS A 136 4.16 -11.55 8.44
C HIS A 136 4.01 -10.60 9.64
N VAL A 137 4.43 -9.34 9.49
CA VAL A 137 4.31 -8.34 10.57
C VAL A 137 2.86 -8.11 10.93
N SER A 138 1.99 -7.96 9.92
CA SER A 138 0.57 -7.70 10.17
C SER A 138 -0.08 -8.82 10.98
N GLN A 139 0.31 -10.08 10.79
CA GLN A 139 -0.24 -11.19 11.59
C GLN A 139 0.22 -11.17 13.05
N ASN A 140 1.47 -10.77 13.30
CA ASN A 140 2.03 -10.79 14.66
C ASN A 140 1.52 -9.63 15.52
N ASP A 141 1.21 -8.49 14.91
CA ASP A 141 0.72 -7.29 15.62
C ASP A 141 -0.82 -7.25 15.76
N LEU A 142 -1.54 -8.17 15.10
CA LEU A 142 -3.01 -8.30 15.16
C LEU A 142 -3.52 -9.30 16.22
N THR A 143 -2.62 -9.91 16.99
CA THR A 143 -2.92 -10.79 18.14
C THR A 143 -2.75 -10.09 19.47
#